data_AF-A0A377GJW6-F1
#
_entry.id   AF-A0A377GJW6-F1
#
_cell.length_a   1.000
_cell.length_b   1.000
_cell.length_c   1.000
_cell.angle_alpha   90.00
_cell.angle_beta   90.00
_cell.angle_gamma   90.00
#
_symmetry.space_group_name_H-M   'P 1'
#
loop_
_entity.id
_entity.type
_entity.pdbx_description
1 polymer ?
#
loop_
_entity_poly.entity_id
_entity_poly.type
_entity_poly.pdbx_seq_one_letter_code
_entity_poly.pdbx_strand_id
1 'polypeptide(L)'
;MSGGTVFKGGLELKFFEQQEFESLDGIDVSAQAPILARNILRFFTMGWTGSWTQFLTPTVLYSFFLQRDTDLLREIRFAMQQGFLELFKQLQGKDLCTEEGEQVQLYLSNCLSMLPYGDLTPYESVTIPQCIDGHWELVEYQVTPIELTERHWWKSFFTYDNDRVFAYGLKPIFHENAESHLIFMGTTYPAGQGFLTQIKTDSKGFESVGLSLYRSGRERIRAWLNQQKNTIHVCGVSLGGALSLLLAIDKGNYKLSRVDALNPPGLYDPLFKSGFDYWDELNDKPKVVVQKQGNDPVSAFGVWKKGWDILQVVPPQDKQGPNAFCDHCLNYAGFADTEFRYISVEEDNSQRKTHHLIINAAVRSFIYYYVLVPFTYAVRPFGYYVLNKLLPQSTGSPSSQSIAGLAKIHHPSLLRNSSMDMYDENNTVEIDLTYQQINTYYQITRCLIKGKHFLPAKEQESKHTQGITKKTLLADSDDFKNAHLQVSFKATKAKLSHILHTLSLVRQLGLDNKEKLKSILEKHYETYRLGK
;
A
#
# COMPACT_ATOMS: atom_id res chain seq x y z
N MET A 1 -40.76 -1.22 -14.44
CA MET A 1 -40.72 -1.27 -12.96
C MET A 1 -40.64 -2.73 -12.54
N SER A 2 -39.48 -3.36 -12.69
CA SER A 2 -39.19 -4.65 -12.05
C SER A 2 -38.45 -4.32 -10.76
N GLY A 3 -39.17 -4.26 -9.64
CA GLY A 3 -38.60 -3.93 -8.34
C GLY A 3 -37.56 -4.99 -7.95
N GLY A 4 -36.28 -4.63 -8.02
CA GLY A 4 -35.22 -5.45 -7.46
C GLY A 4 -35.39 -5.59 -5.94
N THR A 5 -34.88 -6.68 -5.39
CA THR A 5 -34.88 -6.91 -3.94
C THR A 5 -34.21 -5.75 -3.22
N VAL A 6 -34.84 -5.26 -2.16
CA VAL A 6 -34.31 -4.20 -1.29
C VAL A 6 -34.23 -4.75 0.12
N PHE A 7 -33.10 -4.54 0.78
CA PHE A 7 -32.96 -4.80 2.21
C PHE A 7 -32.32 -3.62 2.93
N LYS A 8 -32.61 -3.49 4.22
CA LYS A 8 -31.91 -2.56 5.12
C LYS A 8 -30.84 -3.35 5.87
N GLY A 9 -29.69 -2.73 6.11
CA GLY A 9 -28.56 -3.40 6.77
C GLY A 9 -28.97 -4.02 8.11
N GLY A 10 -29.57 -3.23 8.99
CA GLY A 10 -29.99 -3.68 10.32
C GLY A 10 -28.89 -3.68 11.38
N LEU A 11 -27.60 -3.71 11.00
CA LEU A 11 -26.48 -3.61 11.93
C LEU A 11 -25.81 -2.23 11.89
N GLU A 12 -25.45 -1.73 13.07
CA GLU A 12 -24.53 -0.60 13.22
C GLU A 12 -23.11 -1.13 13.47
N LEU A 13 -22.31 -1.18 12.40
CA LEU A 13 -20.94 -1.67 12.39
C LEU A 13 -19.97 -0.50 12.52
N LYS A 14 -19.19 -0.49 13.60
CA LYS A 14 -18.24 0.58 13.90
C LYS A 14 -16.81 0.10 13.76
N PHE A 15 -16.00 0.80 12.97
CA PHE A 15 -14.57 0.50 12.89
C PHE A 15 -13.79 0.99 14.12
N PHE A 16 -14.34 1.95 14.87
CA PHE A 16 -13.80 2.40 16.15
C PHE A 16 -14.94 2.62 17.13
N GLU A 17 -14.65 2.49 18.43
CA GLU A 17 -15.65 2.66 19.50
C GLU A 17 -16.37 4.03 19.43
N GLN A 18 -15.60 5.09 19.14
CA GLN A 18 -16.09 6.47 19.01
C GLN A 18 -16.11 6.92 17.54
N GLN A 19 -17.21 7.55 17.13
CA GLN A 19 -17.39 8.08 15.77
C GLN A 19 -16.69 9.42 15.58
N GLU A 20 -16.59 10.21 16.65
CA GLU A 20 -15.99 11.53 16.65
C GLU A 20 -14.48 11.46 16.38
N PHE A 21 -13.96 12.51 15.74
CA PHE A 21 -12.53 12.66 15.59
C PHE A 21 -11.86 13.01 16.91
N GLU A 22 -10.74 12.35 17.16
CA GLU A 22 -9.87 12.66 18.29
C GLU A 22 -9.18 14.02 18.04
N SER A 23 -9.19 14.91 19.04
CA SER A 23 -8.54 16.22 18.93
C SER A 23 -7.02 16.09 18.91
N LEU A 24 -6.37 16.98 18.14
CA LEU A 24 -4.92 17.16 18.11
C LEU A 24 -4.45 18.30 19.02
N ASP A 25 -5.37 19.03 19.66
CA ASP A 25 -5.06 20.20 20.47
C ASP A 25 -4.24 19.80 21.71
N GLY A 26 -3.09 20.47 21.90
CA GLY A 26 -2.20 20.20 23.03
C GLY A 26 -1.41 18.89 22.93
N ILE A 27 -1.50 18.16 21.82
CA ILE A 27 -0.75 16.92 21.58
C ILE A 27 0.59 17.25 20.91
N ASP A 28 1.68 16.71 21.47
CA ASP A 28 3.02 16.84 20.89
C ASP A 28 3.07 16.24 19.47
N VAL A 29 3.79 16.90 18.56
CA VAL A 29 3.88 16.51 17.14
C VAL A 29 4.31 15.06 16.97
N SER A 30 5.19 14.56 17.86
CA SER A 30 5.66 13.17 17.82
C SER A 30 4.59 12.12 18.13
N ALA A 31 3.48 12.53 18.76
CA ALA A 31 2.36 11.67 19.16
C ALA A 31 1.09 11.87 18.30
N GLN A 32 1.14 12.76 17.29
CA GLN A 32 -0.03 13.05 16.45
C GLN A 32 -0.33 11.97 15.40
N ALA A 33 0.68 11.27 14.87
CA ALA A 33 0.51 10.31 13.79
C ALA A 33 -0.49 9.17 14.10
N PRO A 34 -0.49 8.55 15.30
CA PRO A 34 -1.49 7.54 15.67
C PRO A 34 -2.92 8.08 15.69
N ILE A 35 -3.12 9.29 16.22
CA ILE A 35 -4.42 9.96 16.26
C ILE A 35 -4.90 10.24 14.83
N LEU A 36 -3.98 10.75 14.00
CA LEU A 36 -4.25 11.06 12.61
C LEU A 36 -4.66 9.83 11.82
N ALA A 37 -3.94 8.72 11.98
CA ALA A 37 -4.26 7.44 11.35
C ALA A 37 -5.69 6.96 11.70
N ARG A 38 -6.08 7.03 12.98
CA ARG A 38 -7.45 6.67 13.39
C ARG A 38 -8.49 7.62 12.80
N ASN A 39 -8.24 8.92 12.81
CA ASN A 39 -9.16 9.90 12.21
C ASN A 39 -9.29 9.73 10.68
N ILE A 40 -8.21 9.40 9.96
CA ILE A 40 -8.24 9.04 8.53
C ILE A 40 -9.20 7.86 8.33
N LEU A 41 -9.05 6.81 9.11
CA LEU A 41 -9.89 5.63 8.96
C LEU A 41 -11.34 5.91 9.38
N ARG A 42 -11.59 6.65 10.47
CA ARG A 42 -12.94 7.09 10.86
C ARG A 42 -13.64 7.82 9.72
N PHE A 43 -12.95 8.75 9.05
CA PHE A 43 -13.51 9.49 7.93
C PHE A 43 -14.03 8.53 6.85
N PHE A 44 -13.26 7.52 6.48
CA PHE A 44 -13.65 6.60 5.41
C PHE A 44 -14.63 5.50 5.86
N THR A 45 -14.52 4.98 7.08
CA THR A 45 -15.25 3.77 7.51
C THR A 45 -16.46 4.06 8.41
N MET A 46 -16.61 5.29 8.91
CA MET A 46 -17.68 5.70 9.81
C MET A 46 -18.50 6.88 9.27
N GLY A 47 -18.42 7.11 7.95
CA GLY A 47 -19.25 8.04 7.19
C GLY A 47 -19.00 9.52 7.50
N TRP A 48 -19.87 10.36 6.95
CA TRP A 48 -19.73 11.80 7.08
C TRP A 48 -20.09 12.28 8.50
N THR A 49 -19.31 13.23 9.01
CA THR A 49 -19.55 13.91 10.29
C THR A 49 -19.47 15.42 10.12
N GLY A 50 -20.21 16.18 10.94
CA GLY A 50 -20.15 17.64 10.93
C GLY A 50 -18.77 18.22 11.28
N SER A 51 -17.89 17.41 11.88
CA SER A 51 -16.53 17.76 12.27
C SER A 51 -15.47 17.45 11.20
N TRP A 52 -15.86 17.08 9.97
CA TRP A 52 -14.93 16.69 8.91
C TRP A 52 -13.82 17.72 8.64
N THR A 53 -14.07 19.02 8.82
CA THR A 53 -13.08 20.08 8.61
C THR A 53 -11.88 19.97 9.55
N GLN A 54 -12.05 19.35 10.72
CA GLN A 54 -10.95 19.06 11.66
C GLN A 54 -9.92 18.10 11.05
N PHE A 55 -10.28 17.38 9.99
CA PHE A 55 -9.39 16.51 9.23
C PHE A 55 -8.45 17.25 8.27
N LEU A 56 -8.83 18.45 7.81
CA LEU A 56 -8.05 19.25 6.85
C LEU A 56 -6.87 19.96 7.50
N THR A 57 -5.97 19.19 8.13
CA THR A 57 -4.75 19.73 8.72
C THR A 57 -3.64 19.89 7.67
N PRO A 58 -2.71 20.84 7.84
CA PRO A 58 -1.55 20.97 6.96
C PRO A 58 -0.74 19.67 6.85
N THR A 59 -0.65 18.89 7.94
CA THR A 59 0.04 17.60 7.96
C THR A 59 -0.63 16.59 7.05
N VAL A 60 -1.97 16.45 7.11
CA VAL A 60 -2.72 15.57 6.19
C VAL A 60 -2.53 16.00 4.75
N LEU A 61 -2.70 17.29 4.47
CA LEU A 61 -2.52 17.82 3.12
C LEU A 61 -1.10 17.59 2.61
N TYR A 62 -0.09 17.80 3.44
CA TYR A 62 1.31 17.54 3.08
C TYR A 62 1.57 16.06 2.78
N SER A 63 1.10 15.17 3.66
CA SER A 63 1.32 13.73 3.51
C SER A 63 0.58 13.10 2.32
N PHE A 64 -0.56 13.68 1.93
CA PHE A 64 -1.33 13.24 0.75
C PHE A 64 -0.82 13.85 -0.56
N PHE A 65 -0.43 15.13 -0.57
CA PHE A 65 -0.13 15.84 -1.83
C PHE A 65 1.36 16.00 -2.14
N LEU A 66 2.25 15.98 -1.12
CA LEU A 66 3.64 16.39 -1.29
C LEU A 66 4.65 15.29 -0.96
N GLN A 67 4.48 14.58 0.17
CA GLN A 67 5.47 13.58 0.59
C GLN A 67 4.83 12.36 1.27
N ARG A 68 5.23 11.18 0.81
CA ARG A 68 4.91 9.91 1.47
C ARG A 68 5.49 9.88 2.89
N ASP A 69 4.61 9.91 3.89
CA ASP A 69 4.97 9.82 5.30
C ASP A 69 4.92 8.35 5.77
N THR A 70 6.09 7.74 5.93
CA THR A 70 6.18 6.32 6.31
C THR A 70 5.77 6.04 7.75
N ASP A 71 5.89 7.03 8.65
CA ASP A 71 5.45 6.86 10.04
C ASP A 71 3.92 6.88 10.09
N LEU A 72 3.28 7.83 9.42
CA LEU A 72 1.81 7.86 9.31
C LEU A 72 1.25 6.59 8.67
N LEU A 73 1.86 6.08 7.60
CA LEU A 73 1.44 4.84 6.95
C LEU A 73 1.53 3.63 7.88
N ARG A 74 2.58 3.55 8.71
CA ARG A 74 2.70 2.53 9.75
C ARG A 74 1.56 2.63 10.76
N GLU A 75 1.25 3.84 11.22
CA GLU A 75 0.16 4.06 12.16
C GLU A 75 -1.21 3.75 11.53
N ILE A 76 -1.40 3.95 10.22
CA ILE A 76 -2.62 3.53 9.50
C ILE A 76 -2.77 2.00 9.57
N ARG A 77 -1.70 1.23 9.34
CA ARG A 77 -1.77 -0.24 9.46
C ARG A 77 -2.13 -0.69 10.88
N PHE A 78 -1.57 -0.02 11.90
CA PHE A 78 -1.92 -0.29 13.29
C PHE A 78 -3.38 0.04 13.60
N ALA A 79 -3.88 1.19 13.13
CA ALA A 79 -5.27 1.60 13.29
C ALA A 79 -6.25 0.67 12.53
N MET A 80 -5.86 0.14 11.36
CA MET A 80 -6.61 -0.91 10.66
C MET A 80 -6.75 -2.17 11.52
N GLN A 81 -5.66 -2.61 12.16
CA GLN A 81 -5.69 -3.76 13.05
C GLN A 81 -6.61 -3.52 14.26
N GLN A 82 -6.58 -2.32 14.84
CA GLN A 82 -7.51 -1.95 15.91
C GLN A 82 -8.96 -2.03 15.46
N GLY A 83 -9.27 -1.55 14.26
CA GLY A 83 -10.64 -1.58 13.76
C GLY A 83 -11.14 -2.98 13.41
N PHE A 84 -10.28 -3.87 12.89
CA PHE A 84 -10.64 -5.27 12.72
C PHE A 84 -10.92 -5.99 14.05
N LEU A 85 -10.15 -5.68 15.09
CA LEU A 85 -10.41 -6.20 16.44
C LEU A 85 -11.73 -5.66 17.00
N GLU A 86 -12.05 -4.40 16.75
CA GLU A 86 -13.29 -3.79 17.21
C GLU A 86 -14.52 -4.37 16.50
N LEU A 87 -14.42 -4.62 15.20
CA LEU A 87 -15.46 -5.34 14.45
C LEU A 87 -15.63 -6.76 14.96
N PHE A 88 -14.54 -7.47 15.25
CA PHE A 88 -14.62 -8.82 15.80
C PHE A 88 -15.41 -8.85 17.11
N LYS A 89 -15.14 -7.94 18.05
CA LYS A 89 -15.91 -7.84 19.31
C LYS A 89 -17.41 -7.62 19.07
N GLN A 90 -17.76 -6.83 18.05
CA GLN A 90 -19.15 -6.58 17.69
C GLN A 90 -19.84 -7.79 17.06
N LEU A 91 -19.10 -8.70 16.44
CA LEU A 91 -19.63 -9.85 15.70
C LEU A 91 -19.57 -11.16 16.51
N GLN A 92 -18.63 -11.28 17.46
CA GLN A 92 -18.41 -12.47 18.25
C GLN A 92 -19.69 -12.90 18.98
N GLY A 93 -20.09 -14.16 18.78
CA GLY A 93 -21.26 -14.76 19.42
C GLY A 93 -22.62 -14.32 18.86
N LYS A 94 -22.65 -13.54 17.77
CA LYS A 94 -23.90 -13.21 17.07
C LYS A 94 -24.26 -14.25 16.03
N ASP A 95 -25.53 -14.61 16.02
CA ASP A 95 -26.17 -15.34 14.92
C ASP A 95 -26.83 -14.30 14.01
N LEU A 96 -26.33 -14.18 12.78
CA LEU A 96 -26.74 -13.14 11.84
C LEU A 96 -27.73 -13.70 10.83
N CYS A 97 -28.77 -12.94 10.50
CA CYS A 97 -29.62 -13.31 9.37
C CYS A 97 -28.86 -13.14 8.03
N THR A 98 -29.47 -13.56 6.92
CA THR A 98 -28.80 -13.52 5.61
C THR A 98 -28.47 -12.08 5.18
N GLU A 99 -29.39 -11.14 5.42
CA GLU A 99 -29.22 -9.72 5.09
C GLU A 99 -28.13 -9.06 5.94
N GLU A 100 -28.11 -9.34 7.24
CA GLU A 100 -27.08 -8.88 8.18
C GLU A 100 -25.71 -9.46 7.81
N GLY A 101 -25.65 -10.74 7.46
CA GLY A 101 -24.43 -11.38 6.97
C GLY A 101 -23.89 -10.77 5.68
N GLU A 102 -24.78 -10.45 4.73
CA GLU A 102 -24.41 -9.73 3.50
C GLU A 102 -23.92 -8.31 3.82
N GLN A 103 -24.57 -7.57 4.73
CA GLN A 103 -24.10 -6.25 5.17
C GLN A 103 -22.67 -6.33 5.74
N VAL A 104 -22.40 -7.28 6.64
CA VAL A 104 -21.07 -7.47 7.23
C VAL A 104 -20.03 -7.80 6.16
N GLN A 105 -20.35 -8.67 5.20
CA GLN A 105 -19.45 -9.01 4.10
C GLN A 105 -19.10 -7.78 3.26
N LEU A 106 -20.09 -6.96 2.89
CA LEU A 106 -19.87 -5.72 2.13
C LEU A 106 -18.99 -4.74 2.91
N TYR A 107 -19.30 -4.54 4.20
CA TYR A 107 -18.55 -3.62 5.06
C TYR A 107 -17.09 -4.08 5.25
N LEU A 108 -16.86 -5.35 5.55
CA LEU A 108 -15.51 -5.92 5.69
C LEU A 108 -14.72 -5.83 4.38
N SER A 109 -15.34 -6.12 3.24
CA SER A 109 -14.70 -6.02 1.92
C SER A 109 -14.26 -4.59 1.60
N ASN A 110 -15.09 -3.61 1.96
CA ASN A 110 -14.78 -2.19 1.80
C ASN A 110 -13.60 -1.78 2.71
N CYS A 111 -13.58 -2.21 3.97
CA CYS A 111 -12.45 -1.99 4.88
C CYS A 111 -11.17 -2.67 4.37
N LEU A 112 -11.24 -3.92 3.89
CA LEU A 112 -10.09 -4.63 3.31
C LEU A 112 -9.53 -3.90 2.09
N SER A 113 -10.40 -3.34 1.24
CA SER A 113 -10.01 -2.57 0.05
C SER A 113 -9.19 -1.31 0.40
N MET A 114 -9.26 -0.84 1.65
CA MET A 114 -8.46 0.28 2.15
C MET A 114 -7.08 -0.12 2.68
N LEU A 115 -6.89 -1.39 3.06
CA LEU A 115 -5.64 -1.87 3.66
C LEU A 115 -4.38 -1.57 2.80
N PRO A 116 -4.42 -1.68 1.45
CA PRO A 116 -3.30 -1.31 0.58
C PRO A 116 -2.79 0.12 0.74
N TYR A 117 -3.64 1.07 1.13
CA TYR A 117 -3.26 2.47 1.30
C TYR A 117 -2.34 2.68 2.51
N GLY A 118 -2.27 1.72 3.43
CA GLY A 118 -1.33 1.70 4.54
C GLY A 118 0.07 1.22 4.16
N ASP A 119 0.36 0.92 2.90
CA ASP A 119 1.67 0.41 2.44
C ASP A 119 2.05 -0.91 3.12
N LEU A 120 1.20 -1.91 2.90
CA LEU A 120 1.37 -3.29 3.39
C LEU A 120 2.74 -3.86 3.00
N THR A 121 3.42 -4.46 3.97
CA THR A 121 4.75 -5.05 3.75
C THR A 121 4.70 -6.58 3.91
N PRO A 122 5.60 -7.34 3.25
CA PRO A 122 5.66 -8.80 3.41
C PRO A 122 6.24 -9.24 4.77
N TYR A 123 6.66 -8.29 5.60
CA TYR A 123 7.30 -8.54 6.89
C TYR A 123 6.34 -8.45 8.07
N GLU A 124 5.06 -8.22 7.79
CA GLU A 124 3.99 -8.05 8.77
C GLU A 124 2.89 -9.09 8.49
N SER A 125 2.19 -9.50 9.55
CA SER A 125 0.92 -10.20 9.46
C SER A 125 -0.23 -9.25 9.78
N VAL A 126 -1.43 -9.59 9.31
CA VAL A 126 -2.66 -8.85 9.64
C VAL A 126 -3.72 -9.86 10.09
N THR A 127 -4.47 -9.49 11.13
CA THR A 127 -5.54 -10.33 11.66
C THR A 127 -6.89 -9.74 11.30
N ILE A 128 -7.71 -10.53 10.60
CA ILE A 128 -9.00 -10.10 10.03
C ILE A 128 -10.12 -11.00 10.57
N PRO A 129 -11.27 -10.44 11.00
CA PRO A 129 -12.42 -11.24 11.39
C PRO A 129 -13.03 -11.95 10.18
N GLN A 130 -13.32 -13.24 10.33
CA GLN A 130 -13.99 -14.05 9.33
C GLN A 130 -14.99 -15.00 9.99
N CYS A 131 -16.11 -15.24 9.33
CA CYS A 131 -17.05 -16.28 9.74
C CYS A 131 -16.63 -17.62 9.11
N ILE A 132 -16.23 -18.58 9.94
CA ILE A 132 -15.81 -19.93 9.54
C ILE A 132 -16.76 -20.92 10.22
N ASP A 133 -17.41 -21.77 9.43
CA ASP A 133 -18.34 -22.78 9.93
C ASP A 133 -19.41 -22.21 10.90
N GLY A 134 -19.91 -21.00 10.60
CA GLY A 134 -20.92 -20.29 11.39
C GLY A 134 -20.40 -19.55 12.61
N HIS A 135 -19.08 -19.52 12.84
CA HIS A 135 -18.47 -18.88 13.99
C HIS A 135 -17.51 -17.78 13.56
N TRP A 136 -17.57 -16.63 14.21
CA TRP A 136 -16.60 -15.55 13.99
C TRP A 136 -15.28 -15.88 14.66
N GLU A 137 -14.20 -15.84 13.87
CA GLU A 137 -12.82 -16.05 14.29
C GLU A 137 -11.92 -14.91 13.80
N LEU A 138 -10.82 -14.70 14.52
CA LEU A 138 -9.75 -13.78 14.11
C LEU A 138 -8.67 -14.58 13.38
N VAL A 139 -8.62 -14.45 12.06
CA VAL A 139 -7.67 -15.19 11.23
C VAL A 139 -6.44 -14.34 10.97
N GLU A 140 -5.25 -14.87 11.28
CA GLU A 140 -3.98 -14.24 10.96
C GLU A 140 -3.50 -14.60 9.55
N TYR A 141 -3.10 -13.56 8.80
CA TYR A 141 -2.69 -13.67 7.40
C TYR A 141 -1.24 -13.25 7.18
N GLN A 142 -0.54 -14.01 6.35
CA GLN A 142 0.71 -13.60 5.73
C GLN A 142 0.43 -12.69 4.53
N VAL A 143 1.11 -11.55 4.47
CA VAL A 143 1.01 -10.58 3.37
C VAL A 143 2.00 -10.92 2.26
N THR A 144 1.53 -10.98 1.01
CA THR A 144 2.35 -11.15 -0.20
C THR A 144 2.06 -10.02 -1.19
N PRO A 145 2.95 -9.03 -1.32
CA PRO A 145 2.83 -8.02 -2.37
C PRO A 145 3.06 -8.63 -3.75
N ILE A 146 2.15 -8.36 -4.69
CA ILE A 146 2.15 -8.86 -6.06
C ILE A 146 2.28 -7.67 -7.00
N GLU A 147 3.46 -7.47 -7.58
CA GLU A 147 3.73 -6.31 -8.43
C GLU A 147 2.94 -6.37 -9.75
N LEU A 148 2.19 -5.30 -10.04
CA LEU A 148 1.39 -5.17 -11.25
C LEU A 148 2.13 -4.41 -12.36
N THR A 149 3.09 -3.54 -11.99
CA THR A 149 3.83 -2.72 -12.94
C THR A 149 4.74 -3.53 -13.85
N GLU A 150 4.90 -3.05 -15.08
CA GLU A 150 5.61 -3.76 -16.15
C GLU A 150 7.13 -3.68 -15.96
N ARG A 151 7.79 -4.84 -16.05
CA ARG A 151 9.26 -4.95 -15.94
C ARG A 151 9.96 -5.10 -17.30
N HIS A 152 9.30 -4.77 -18.40
CA HIS A 152 9.92 -4.89 -19.72
C HIS A 152 11.13 -3.96 -19.83
N TRP A 153 12.25 -4.48 -20.35
CA TRP A 153 13.59 -3.87 -20.31
C TRP A 153 13.65 -2.42 -20.82
N TRP A 154 12.84 -2.04 -21.81
CA TRP A 154 12.79 -0.67 -22.31
C TRP A 154 11.99 0.27 -21.41
N LYS A 155 10.88 -0.22 -20.84
CA LYS A 155 10.02 0.57 -19.97
C LYS A 155 10.62 0.74 -18.58
N SER A 156 11.43 -0.21 -18.11
CA SER A 156 12.14 -0.09 -16.84
C SER A 156 13.09 1.10 -16.76
N PHE A 157 13.56 1.65 -17.88
CA PHE A 157 14.33 2.91 -17.89
C PHE A 157 13.50 4.14 -17.47
N PHE A 158 12.18 4.06 -17.58
CA PHE A 158 11.23 5.15 -17.28
C PHE A 158 10.32 4.83 -16.08
N THR A 159 10.51 3.66 -15.46
CA THR A 159 9.77 3.22 -14.28
C THR A 159 10.66 3.38 -13.07
N TYR A 160 10.28 4.27 -12.16
CA TYR A 160 10.97 4.49 -10.91
C TYR A 160 10.34 3.64 -9.80
N ASP A 161 11.02 3.48 -8.67
CA ASP A 161 10.53 2.63 -7.58
C ASP A 161 9.18 3.14 -7.01
N ASN A 162 8.99 4.46 -7.01
CA ASN A 162 7.73 5.11 -6.64
C ASN A 162 6.60 4.92 -7.67
N ASP A 163 6.86 4.38 -8.86
CA ASP A 163 5.84 4.12 -9.89
C ASP A 163 5.25 2.71 -9.79
N ARG A 164 5.80 1.88 -8.90
CA ARG A 164 5.39 0.48 -8.76
C ARG A 164 4.03 0.39 -8.09
N VAL A 165 3.16 -0.42 -8.66
CA VAL A 165 1.80 -0.69 -8.17
C VAL A 165 1.74 -2.16 -7.78
N PHE A 166 1.06 -2.45 -6.67
CA PHE A 166 0.93 -3.80 -6.14
C PHE A 166 -0.54 -4.15 -5.90
N ALA A 167 -0.88 -5.41 -6.13
CA ALA A 167 -1.97 -6.08 -5.44
C ALA A 167 -1.40 -6.79 -4.20
N TYR A 168 -2.25 -7.17 -3.26
CA TYR A 168 -1.83 -7.82 -2.03
C TYR A 168 -2.58 -9.12 -1.84
N GLY A 169 -1.85 -10.23 -1.86
CA GLY A 169 -2.36 -11.54 -1.49
C GLY A 169 -2.21 -11.76 0.01
N LEU A 170 -3.29 -12.11 0.69
CA LEU A 170 -3.33 -12.48 2.10
C LEU A 170 -3.61 -13.97 2.20
N LYS A 171 -2.67 -14.72 2.77
CA LYS A 171 -2.78 -16.16 2.95
C LYS A 171 -2.92 -16.51 4.43
N PRO A 172 -3.94 -17.29 4.86
CA PRO A 172 -4.06 -17.75 6.24
C PRO A 172 -2.80 -18.50 6.69
N ILE A 173 -2.33 -18.23 7.91
CA ILE A 173 -1.13 -18.89 8.45
C ILE A 173 -1.51 -20.22 9.15
N PHE A 174 -2.55 -20.19 9.98
CA PHE A 174 -2.92 -21.30 10.87
C PHE A 174 -4.32 -21.87 10.65
N HIS A 175 -5.13 -21.28 9.75
CA HIS A 175 -6.54 -21.67 9.54
C HIS A 175 -6.74 -22.27 8.14
N GLU A 176 -6.82 -23.59 8.04
CA GLU A 176 -6.95 -24.29 6.76
C GLU A 176 -8.30 -24.09 6.06
N ASN A 177 -9.35 -23.69 6.79
CA ASN A 177 -10.69 -23.44 6.25
C ASN A 177 -10.97 -21.95 5.98
N ALA A 178 -10.10 -21.05 6.43
CA ALA A 178 -10.24 -19.62 6.19
C ALA A 178 -10.04 -19.30 4.70
N GLU A 179 -10.76 -18.31 4.17
CA GLU A 179 -10.53 -17.88 2.79
C GLU A 179 -9.23 -17.10 2.67
N SER A 180 -8.53 -17.23 1.55
CA SER A 180 -7.47 -16.28 1.22
C SER A 180 -8.08 -14.99 0.66
N HIS A 181 -7.39 -13.86 0.81
CA HIS A 181 -7.84 -12.60 0.22
C HIS A 181 -6.88 -12.11 -0.86
N LEU A 182 -7.42 -11.63 -1.98
CA LEU A 182 -6.66 -10.86 -2.96
C LEU A 182 -7.22 -9.45 -3.04
N ILE A 183 -6.39 -8.48 -2.68
CA ILE A 183 -6.81 -7.08 -2.59
C ILE A 183 -6.11 -6.28 -3.68
N PHE A 184 -6.91 -5.68 -4.56
CA PHE A 184 -6.41 -4.74 -5.56
C PHE A 184 -6.46 -3.31 -5.03
N MET A 185 -5.32 -2.62 -5.06
CA MET A 185 -5.23 -1.23 -4.64
C MET A 185 -5.95 -0.31 -5.66
N GLY A 186 -6.83 0.55 -5.16
CA GLY A 186 -7.39 1.66 -5.93
C GLY A 186 -6.36 2.73 -6.27
N THR A 187 -6.75 3.72 -7.07
CA THR A 187 -5.86 4.84 -7.39
C THR A 187 -5.46 5.54 -6.08
N THR A 188 -4.16 5.62 -5.84
CA THR A 188 -3.63 6.18 -4.59
C THR A 188 -3.66 7.71 -4.61
N TYR A 189 -3.25 8.34 -3.52
CA TYR A 189 -3.11 9.79 -3.41
C TYR A 189 -1.86 10.29 -4.14
N PRO A 190 -1.73 11.59 -4.49
CA PRO A 190 -0.64 12.09 -5.33
C PRO A 190 0.79 11.75 -4.86
N ALA A 191 1.03 11.75 -3.55
CA ALA A 191 2.32 11.35 -2.97
C ALA A 191 2.47 9.83 -2.77
N GLY A 192 1.42 9.05 -3.02
CA GLY A 192 1.35 7.60 -2.83
C GLY A 192 2.11 6.82 -3.90
N GLN A 193 2.52 5.60 -3.56
CA GLN A 193 3.26 4.74 -4.48
C GLN A 193 2.39 4.28 -5.65
N GLY A 194 2.88 4.49 -6.86
CA GLY A 194 2.21 4.04 -8.08
C GLY A 194 1.20 5.04 -8.64
N PHE A 195 1.00 6.21 -8.02
CA PHE A 195 0.00 7.20 -8.41
C PHE A 195 0.02 7.52 -9.91
N LEU A 196 1.18 7.92 -10.45
CA LEU A 196 1.31 8.28 -11.86
C LEU A 196 1.02 7.08 -12.78
N THR A 197 1.44 5.88 -12.39
CA THR A 197 1.18 4.65 -13.14
C THR A 197 -0.32 4.35 -13.18
N GLN A 198 -1.02 4.50 -12.06
CA GLN A 198 -2.46 4.29 -11.94
C GLN A 198 -3.25 5.32 -12.76
N ILE A 199 -2.95 6.61 -12.63
CA ILE A 199 -3.59 7.67 -13.44
C ILE A 199 -3.36 7.43 -14.94
N LYS A 200 -2.15 6.98 -15.32
CA LYS A 200 -1.83 6.59 -16.69
C LYS A 200 -2.68 5.42 -17.17
N THR A 201 -2.95 4.42 -16.32
CA THR A 201 -3.78 3.28 -16.70
C THR A 201 -5.27 3.62 -16.71
N ASP A 202 -5.71 4.52 -15.83
CA ASP A 202 -7.08 5.05 -15.79
C ASP A 202 -7.40 5.85 -17.05
N SER A 203 -6.41 6.57 -17.57
CA SER A 203 -6.58 7.41 -18.76
C SER A 203 -6.48 6.64 -20.08
N LYS A 204 -6.16 5.35 -20.12
CA LYS A 204 -6.12 4.62 -21.39
C LYS A 204 -7.53 4.37 -21.93
N GLY A 205 -7.92 5.14 -22.94
CA GLY A 205 -9.21 4.95 -23.59
C GLY A 205 -9.29 3.71 -24.48
N PHE A 206 -10.51 3.37 -24.91
CA PHE A 206 -10.84 2.19 -25.71
C PHE A 206 -10.42 0.84 -25.08
N GLU A 207 -10.20 0.84 -23.76
CA GLU A 207 -10.08 -0.36 -22.93
C GLU A 207 -10.75 -0.13 -21.57
N SER A 208 -11.03 -1.24 -20.87
CA SER A 208 -11.46 -1.19 -19.48
C SER A 208 -10.39 -0.47 -18.65
N VAL A 209 -10.83 0.34 -17.70
CA VAL A 209 -9.93 1.01 -16.75
C VAL A 209 -9.04 -0.03 -16.08
N GLY A 210 -7.73 0.23 -16.04
CA GLY A 210 -6.76 -0.68 -15.44
C GLY A 210 -6.36 -1.91 -16.26
N LEU A 211 -6.94 -2.15 -17.45
CA LEU A 211 -6.68 -3.38 -18.22
C LEU A 211 -5.18 -3.61 -18.50
N SER A 212 -4.46 -2.57 -18.92
CA SER A 212 -3.03 -2.69 -19.17
C SER A 212 -2.20 -2.97 -17.91
N LEU A 213 -2.64 -2.49 -16.74
CA LEU A 213 -2.00 -2.78 -15.46
C LEU A 213 -2.25 -4.23 -15.04
N TYR A 214 -3.51 -4.67 -15.15
CA TYR A 214 -3.89 -6.07 -14.92
C TYR A 214 -3.07 -7.02 -15.80
N ARG A 215 -3.02 -6.77 -17.12
CA ARG A 215 -2.26 -7.59 -18.08
C ARG A 215 -0.79 -7.71 -17.70
N SER A 216 -0.17 -6.61 -17.26
CA SER A 216 1.23 -6.60 -16.84
C SER A 216 1.48 -7.45 -15.58
N GLY A 217 0.55 -7.44 -14.62
CA GLY A 217 0.60 -8.21 -13.38
C GLY A 217 0.07 -9.65 -13.48
N ARG A 218 -0.67 -9.97 -14.55
CA ARG A 218 -1.53 -11.15 -14.67
C ARG A 218 -0.85 -12.46 -14.31
N GLU A 219 0.32 -12.73 -14.88
CA GLU A 219 1.01 -14.00 -14.61
C GLU A 219 1.51 -14.12 -13.16
N ARG A 220 1.85 -12.99 -12.52
CA ARG A 220 2.24 -12.98 -11.09
C ARG A 220 1.02 -13.17 -10.18
N ILE A 221 -0.12 -12.57 -10.54
CA ILE A 221 -1.40 -12.82 -9.87
C ILE A 221 -1.76 -14.30 -9.97
N ARG A 222 -1.73 -14.87 -11.18
CA ARG A 222 -2.01 -16.30 -11.42
C ARG A 222 -1.08 -17.22 -10.65
N ALA A 223 0.22 -16.91 -10.64
CA ALA A 223 1.19 -17.66 -9.87
C ALA A 223 0.82 -17.71 -8.38
N TRP A 224 0.39 -16.57 -7.80
CA TRP A 224 -0.08 -16.53 -6.42
C TRP A 224 -1.41 -17.27 -6.24
N LEU A 225 -2.40 -17.06 -7.11
CA LEU A 225 -3.72 -17.73 -7.03
C LEU A 225 -3.59 -19.25 -7.07
N ASN A 226 -2.74 -19.78 -7.95
CA ASN A 226 -2.53 -21.22 -8.10
C ASN A 226 -1.80 -21.87 -6.90
N GLN A 227 -1.20 -21.08 -6.01
CA GLN A 227 -0.57 -21.58 -4.79
C GLN A 227 -1.56 -21.71 -3.62
N GLN A 228 -2.78 -21.17 -3.75
CA GLN A 228 -3.76 -21.21 -2.69
C GLN A 228 -4.51 -22.54 -2.69
N LYS A 229 -4.64 -23.15 -1.51
CA LYS A 229 -5.49 -24.34 -1.29
C LYS A 229 -6.94 -23.94 -0.99
N ASN A 230 -7.09 -22.78 -0.36
CA ASN A 230 -8.33 -22.17 0.11
C ASN A 230 -9.10 -21.51 -1.03
N THR A 231 -10.40 -21.29 -0.84
CA THR A 231 -11.15 -20.36 -1.69
C THR A 231 -10.64 -18.94 -1.49
N ILE A 232 -10.84 -18.11 -2.51
CA ILE A 232 -10.23 -16.78 -2.57
C ILE A 232 -11.33 -15.74 -2.70
N HIS A 233 -11.42 -14.86 -1.72
CA HIS A 233 -12.22 -13.65 -1.79
C HIS A 233 -11.37 -12.51 -2.40
N VAL A 234 -11.90 -11.85 -3.41
CA VAL A 234 -11.22 -10.76 -4.12
C VAL A 234 -11.95 -9.46 -3.83
N CYS A 235 -11.23 -8.40 -3.43
CA CYS A 235 -11.85 -7.09 -3.26
C CYS A 235 -10.98 -5.93 -3.74
N GLY A 236 -11.62 -4.81 -4.01
CA GLY A 236 -10.94 -3.55 -4.32
C GLY A 236 -11.91 -2.39 -4.49
N VAL A 237 -11.39 -1.18 -4.33
CA VAL A 237 -12.13 0.08 -4.50
C VAL A 237 -11.65 0.84 -5.74
N SER A 238 -12.54 1.52 -6.45
CA SER A 238 -12.21 2.37 -7.60
C SER A 238 -11.47 1.58 -8.70
N LEU A 239 -10.29 2.02 -9.15
CA LEU A 239 -9.39 1.24 -10.02
C LEU A 239 -9.16 -0.18 -9.48
N GLY A 240 -9.02 -0.36 -8.17
CA GLY A 240 -8.84 -1.66 -7.54
C GLY A 240 -10.05 -2.56 -7.78
N GLY A 241 -11.26 -2.02 -7.67
CA GLY A 241 -12.49 -2.71 -8.02
C GLY A 241 -12.53 -3.09 -9.50
N ALA A 242 -12.09 -2.21 -10.41
CA ALA A 242 -11.99 -2.54 -11.84
C ALA A 242 -11.02 -3.70 -12.11
N LEU A 243 -9.88 -3.75 -11.40
CA LEU A 243 -8.93 -4.87 -11.48
C LEU A 243 -9.53 -6.17 -10.94
N SER A 244 -10.33 -6.10 -9.87
CA SER A 244 -11.10 -7.24 -9.35
C SER A 244 -12.09 -7.78 -10.39
N LEU A 245 -12.82 -6.89 -11.07
CA LEU A 245 -13.75 -7.26 -12.14
C LEU A 245 -13.03 -7.87 -13.36
N LEU A 246 -11.85 -7.35 -13.71
CA LEU A 246 -11.01 -7.94 -14.76
C LEU A 246 -10.51 -9.34 -14.40
N LEU A 247 -10.21 -9.59 -13.13
CA LEU A 247 -9.88 -10.93 -12.66
C LEU A 247 -11.08 -11.87 -12.72
N ALA A 248 -12.28 -11.39 -12.37
CA ALA A 248 -13.51 -12.19 -12.36
C ALA A 248 -13.88 -12.76 -13.73
N ILE A 249 -13.54 -12.05 -14.81
CA ILE A 249 -13.77 -12.50 -16.19
C ILE A 249 -12.58 -13.25 -16.78
N ASP A 250 -11.42 -13.28 -16.13
CA ASP A 250 -10.24 -13.97 -16.66
C ASP A 250 -10.32 -15.48 -16.43
N LYS A 251 -9.71 -16.25 -17.34
CA LYS A 251 -9.73 -17.72 -17.29
C LYS A 251 -8.64 -18.27 -16.37
N GLY A 252 -8.99 -19.06 -15.37
CA GLY A 252 -7.99 -19.69 -14.50
C GLY A 252 -8.44 -21.01 -13.91
N ASN A 253 -7.50 -21.74 -13.31
CA ASN A 253 -7.77 -22.95 -12.52
C ASN A 253 -7.61 -22.66 -11.03
N TYR A 254 -8.33 -21.65 -10.55
CA TYR A 254 -8.36 -21.21 -9.16
C TYR A 254 -9.81 -20.98 -8.73
N LYS A 255 -10.09 -21.12 -7.43
CA LYS A 255 -11.45 -21.01 -6.88
C LYS A 255 -11.66 -19.65 -6.24
N LEU A 256 -12.32 -18.76 -6.98
CA LEU A 256 -12.80 -17.49 -6.44
C LEU A 256 -14.17 -17.74 -5.78
N SER A 257 -14.30 -17.48 -4.49
CA SER A 257 -15.60 -17.58 -3.81
C SER A 257 -16.47 -16.38 -4.13
N ARG A 258 -15.88 -15.19 -4.05
CA ARG A 258 -16.57 -13.91 -4.21
C ARG A 258 -15.63 -12.81 -4.70
N VAL A 259 -16.18 -11.88 -5.48
CA VAL A 259 -15.50 -10.67 -5.95
C VAL A 259 -16.34 -9.45 -5.55
N ASP A 260 -15.85 -8.66 -4.59
CA ASP A 260 -16.49 -7.42 -4.14
C ASP A 260 -15.76 -6.21 -4.74
N ALA A 261 -16.45 -5.48 -5.63
CA ALA A 261 -15.91 -4.29 -6.27
C ALA A 261 -16.64 -3.05 -5.77
N LEU A 262 -15.94 -2.21 -5.01
CA LEU A 262 -16.48 -0.97 -4.46
C LEU A 262 -16.24 0.21 -5.40
N ASN A 263 -17.32 0.89 -5.80
CA ASN A 263 -17.32 2.04 -6.69
C ASN A 263 -16.41 1.89 -7.94
N PRO A 264 -16.38 0.73 -8.63
CA PRO A 264 -15.51 0.55 -9.76
C PRO A 264 -16.09 1.25 -11.00
N PRO A 265 -15.27 1.74 -11.93
CA PRO A 265 -15.74 1.90 -13.30
C PRO A 265 -16.09 0.53 -13.89
N GLY A 266 -17.16 0.46 -14.68
CA GLY A 266 -17.54 -0.74 -15.42
C GLY A 266 -16.55 -1.10 -16.53
N LEU A 267 -16.75 -2.27 -17.12
CA LEU A 267 -15.92 -2.75 -18.22
C LEU A 267 -16.14 -1.90 -19.47
N TYR A 268 -15.12 -1.78 -20.32
CA TYR A 268 -15.32 -1.27 -21.66
C TYR A 268 -16.09 -2.31 -22.50
N ASP A 269 -17.04 -1.84 -23.31
CA ASP A 269 -17.79 -2.68 -24.26
C ASP A 269 -17.21 -2.52 -25.67
N PRO A 270 -16.23 -3.34 -26.07
CA PRO A 270 -15.63 -3.26 -27.39
C PRO A 270 -16.56 -3.88 -28.45
N LEU A 271 -16.44 -3.40 -29.69
CA LEU A 271 -17.08 -4.04 -30.86
C LEU A 271 -16.66 -5.51 -31.05
N PHE A 272 -15.47 -5.88 -30.55
CA PHE A 272 -14.94 -7.23 -30.58
C PHE A 272 -14.55 -7.66 -29.16
N LYS A 273 -15.00 -8.86 -28.76
CA LYS A 273 -14.71 -9.44 -27.44
C LYS A 273 -13.22 -9.40 -27.14
N SER A 274 -12.85 -8.90 -25.96
CA SER A 274 -11.45 -8.88 -25.50
C SER A 274 -10.93 -10.31 -25.37
N GLY A 275 -9.69 -10.56 -25.78
CA GLY A 275 -9.02 -11.85 -25.58
C GLY A 275 -8.75 -12.23 -24.11
N PHE A 276 -9.21 -11.41 -23.15
CA PHE A 276 -9.12 -11.65 -21.70
C PHE A 276 -10.50 -11.74 -21.04
N ASP A 277 -11.57 -11.65 -21.81
CA ASP A 277 -12.93 -11.78 -21.33
C ASP A 277 -13.40 -13.21 -21.59
N TYR A 278 -13.43 -14.03 -20.56
CA TYR A 278 -13.85 -15.42 -20.63
C TYR A 278 -15.16 -15.66 -19.88
N TRP A 279 -15.87 -14.61 -19.46
CA TRP A 279 -17.03 -14.74 -18.56
C TRP A 279 -18.07 -15.76 -19.03
N ASP A 280 -18.41 -15.77 -20.32
CA ASP A 280 -19.39 -16.72 -20.87
C ASP A 280 -18.85 -18.15 -21.04
N GLU A 281 -17.54 -18.32 -20.97
CA GLU A 281 -16.82 -19.60 -21.14
C GLU A 281 -16.40 -20.22 -19.79
N LEU A 282 -16.59 -19.50 -18.68
CA LEU A 282 -16.32 -20.02 -17.34
C LEU A 282 -17.42 -21.00 -16.94
N ASN A 283 -17.01 -22.22 -16.59
CA ASN A 283 -17.90 -23.25 -16.04
C ASN A 283 -18.35 -22.87 -14.63
N ASP A 284 -17.39 -22.46 -13.78
CA ASP A 284 -17.62 -22.05 -12.41
C ASP A 284 -17.41 -20.54 -12.30
N LYS A 285 -18.50 -19.78 -12.19
CA LYS A 285 -18.48 -18.33 -12.08
C LYS A 285 -18.48 -17.92 -10.60
N PRO A 286 -17.57 -17.04 -10.15
CA PRO A 286 -17.67 -16.49 -8.80
C PRO A 286 -18.92 -15.62 -8.65
N LYS A 287 -19.40 -15.46 -7.41
CA LYS A 287 -20.32 -14.36 -7.09
C LYS A 287 -19.59 -13.05 -7.27
N VAL A 288 -20.11 -12.15 -8.12
CA VAL A 288 -19.53 -10.82 -8.35
C VAL A 288 -20.52 -9.78 -7.86
N VAL A 289 -20.11 -8.96 -6.89
CA VAL A 289 -20.94 -7.91 -6.32
C VAL A 289 -20.30 -6.56 -6.56
N VAL A 290 -21.03 -5.68 -7.24
CA VAL A 290 -20.61 -4.31 -7.53
C VAL A 290 -21.39 -3.37 -6.62
N GLN A 291 -20.69 -2.66 -5.73
CA GLN A 291 -21.29 -1.66 -4.86
C GLN A 291 -21.19 -0.28 -5.50
N LYS A 292 -22.33 0.36 -5.76
CA LYS A 292 -22.46 1.74 -6.21
C LYS A 292 -22.93 2.60 -5.04
N GLN A 293 -22.04 3.35 -4.41
CA GLN A 293 -22.36 4.14 -3.23
C GLN A 293 -22.90 5.51 -3.59
N GLY A 294 -24.03 5.87 -2.99
CA GLY A 294 -24.64 7.20 -3.12
C GLY A 294 -24.72 7.66 -4.58
N ASN A 295 -24.14 8.82 -4.85
CA ASN A 295 -24.08 9.42 -6.17
C ASN A 295 -22.68 9.32 -6.82
N ASP A 296 -21.89 8.30 -6.48
CA ASP A 296 -20.54 8.09 -7.04
C ASP A 296 -20.50 8.25 -8.57
N PRO A 297 -19.68 9.17 -9.12
CA PRO A 297 -19.62 9.41 -10.55
C PRO A 297 -18.81 8.35 -11.29
N VAL A 298 -17.90 7.62 -10.62
CA VAL A 298 -16.98 6.69 -11.28
C VAL A 298 -17.72 5.46 -11.78
N SER A 299 -18.63 4.94 -10.97
CA SER A 299 -19.43 3.77 -11.32
C SER A 299 -20.45 4.02 -12.44
N ALA A 300 -20.66 5.27 -12.85
CA ALA A 300 -21.53 5.61 -13.98
C ALA A 300 -20.93 5.25 -15.35
N PHE A 301 -19.63 4.95 -15.42
CA PHE A 301 -18.94 4.61 -16.66
C PHE A 301 -18.82 3.10 -16.88
N GLY A 302 -18.75 2.66 -18.14
CA GLY A 302 -18.57 1.25 -18.52
C GLY A 302 -19.84 0.41 -18.45
N VAL A 303 -19.73 -0.89 -18.64
CA VAL A 303 -20.85 -1.86 -18.64
C VAL A 303 -20.59 -3.00 -17.66
N TRP A 304 -21.67 -3.64 -17.22
CA TRP A 304 -21.63 -4.82 -16.36
C TRP A 304 -21.92 -6.11 -17.14
N LYS A 305 -21.37 -7.24 -16.68
CA LYS A 305 -21.70 -8.55 -17.24
C LYS A 305 -23.00 -9.09 -16.64
N LYS A 306 -23.74 -9.84 -17.45
CA LYS A 306 -24.93 -10.56 -17.00
C LYS A 306 -24.57 -11.56 -15.90
N GLY A 307 -25.37 -11.61 -14.84
CA GLY A 307 -25.16 -12.46 -13.67
C GLY A 307 -24.29 -11.84 -12.58
N TRP A 308 -23.87 -10.58 -12.73
CA TRP A 308 -23.30 -9.80 -11.63
C TRP A 308 -24.40 -9.16 -10.80
N ASP A 309 -24.19 -9.09 -9.49
CA ASP A 309 -25.07 -8.42 -8.55
C ASP A 309 -24.69 -6.94 -8.50
N ILE A 310 -25.53 -6.06 -9.03
CA ILE A 310 -25.32 -4.61 -8.98
C ILE A 310 -26.10 -4.04 -7.81
N LEU A 311 -25.39 -3.59 -6.79
CA LEU A 311 -25.96 -3.11 -5.54
C LEU A 311 -25.84 -1.59 -5.45
N GLN A 312 -26.97 -0.90 -5.49
CA GLN A 312 -27.01 0.52 -5.15
C GLN A 312 -27.11 0.66 -3.64
N VAL A 313 -26.08 1.26 -3.06
CA VAL A 313 -25.98 1.52 -1.62
C VAL A 313 -26.46 2.95 -1.37
N VAL A 314 -27.60 3.08 -0.72
CA VAL A 314 -28.23 4.36 -0.39
C VAL A 314 -27.96 4.65 1.09
N PRO A 315 -27.03 5.57 1.42
CA PRO A 315 -26.71 5.90 2.80
C PRO A 315 -27.86 6.64 3.51
N PRO A 316 -27.89 6.61 4.85
CA PRO A 316 -28.65 7.57 5.63
C PRO A 316 -28.25 9.01 5.29
N GLN A 317 -29.24 9.91 5.22
CA GLN A 317 -29.02 11.27 4.73
C GLN A 317 -28.05 12.09 5.60
N ASP A 318 -27.98 11.81 6.89
CA ASP A 318 -27.06 12.43 7.85
C ASP A 318 -25.63 11.87 7.78
N LYS A 319 -25.44 10.72 7.12
CA LYS A 319 -24.14 10.06 6.95
C LYS A 319 -23.56 10.22 5.54
N GLN A 320 -24.38 10.62 4.57
CA GLN A 320 -23.95 10.83 3.19
C GLN A 320 -22.94 11.98 3.09
N GLY A 321 -21.99 11.86 2.17
CA GLY A 321 -21.02 12.90 1.89
C GLY A 321 -21.69 14.17 1.32
N PRO A 322 -21.02 15.33 1.40
CA PRO A 322 -21.56 16.60 0.91
C PRO A 322 -21.61 16.68 -0.61
N ASN A 323 -20.93 15.75 -1.30
CA ASN A 323 -20.86 15.69 -2.76
C ASN A 323 -20.58 14.27 -3.23
N ALA A 324 -20.82 14.06 -4.53
CA ALA A 324 -20.64 12.79 -5.22
C ALA A 324 -19.20 12.21 -5.15
N PHE A 325 -18.17 13.05 -4.99
CA PHE A 325 -16.79 12.57 -4.86
C PHE A 325 -16.52 11.97 -3.46
N CYS A 326 -17.16 12.49 -2.41
CA CYS A 326 -17.08 11.86 -1.10
C CYS A 326 -17.72 10.46 -1.10
N ASP A 327 -18.86 10.30 -1.79
CA ASP A 327 -19.53 9.00 -1.95
C ASP A 327 -18.62 7.95 -2.64
N HIS A 328 -17.61 8.38 -3.41
CA HIS A 328 -16.64 7.49 -4.06
C HIS A 328 -15.74 6.74 -3.05
N CYS A 329 -15.40 7.37 -1.93
CA CYS A 329 -14.38 6.86 -1.00
C CYS A 329 -14.93 6.44 0.37
N LEU A 330 -16.15 6.85 0.71
CA LEU A 330 -16.79 6.52 1.98
C LEU A 330 -17.32 5.07 1.96
N ASN A 331 -17.44 4.46 3.14
CA ASN A 331 -18.04 3.14 3.32
C ASN A 331 -19.38 3.28 4.06
N TYR A 332 -20.47 3.23 3.30
CA TYR A 332 -21.82 3.33 3.86
C TYR A 332 -22.37 2.00 4.35
N ALA A 333 -21.73 0.86 4.06
CA ALA A 333 -22.28 -0.44 4.44
C ALA A 333 -22.37 -0.65 5.96
N GLY A 334 -21.75 0.21 6.78
CA GLY A 334 -21.70 0.06 8.22
C GLY A 334 -22.93 0.58 8.99
N PHE A 335 -23.84 1.32 8.35
CA PHE A 335 -24.98 1.91 9.07
C PHE A 335 -26.22 1.04 9.00
N ALA A 336 -26.92 0.92 10.13
CA ALA A 336 -28.11 0.08 10.24
C ALA A 336 -29.23 0.49 9.25
N ASP A 337 -29.36 1.80 9.03
CA ASP A 337 -30.38 2.38 8.16
C ASP A 337 -29.99 2.44 6.67
N THR A 338 -28.80 1.94 6.31
CA THR A 338 -28.38 1.88 4.89
C THR A 338 -29.29 0.95 4.12
N GLU A 339 -29.81 1.44 3.00
CA GLU A 339 -30.61 0.64 2.08
C GLU A 339 -29.73 0.08 0.96
N PHE A 340 -29.87 -1.21 0.72
CA PHE A 340 -29.18 -1.93 -0.33
C PHE A 340 -30.21 -2.38 -1.37
N ARG A 341 -30.08 -1.85 -2.59
CA ARG A 341 -31.04 -2.09 -3.67
C ARG A 341 -30.37 -2.82 -4.81
N TYR A 342 -30.78 -4.06 -5.08
CA TYR A 342 -30.30 -4.78 -6.25
C TYR A 342 -30.90 -4.17 -7.52
N ILE A 343 -30.05 -3.86 -8.49
CA ILE A 343 -30.45 -3.31 -9.79
C ILE A 343 -30.20 -4.37 -10.86
N SER A 344 -31.14 -4.51 -11.80
CA SER A 344 -30.92 -5.35 -12.98
C SER A 344 -29.73 -4.83 -13.79
N VAL A 345 -28.82 -5.73 -14.15
CA VAL A 345 -27.68 -5.44 -15.04
C VAL A 345 -28.17 -4.86 -16.37
N GLU A 346 -29.21 -5.46 -16.96
CA GLU A 346 -29.77 -5.03 -18.23
C GLU A 346 -30.37 -3.62 -18.14
N GLU A 347 -31.10 -3.33 -17.06
CA GLU A 347 -31.67 -2.00 -16.81
C GLU A 347 -30.55 -0.96 -16.61
N ASP A 348 -29.59 -1.21 -15.72
CA ASP A 348 -28.50 -0.27 -15.44
C ASP A 348 -27.61 -0.03 -16.67
N ASN A 349 -27.31 -1.08 -17.45
CA ASN A 349 -26.57 -0.95 -18.70
C ASN A 349 -27.37 -0.15 -19.75
N SER A 350 -28.69 -0.33 -19.84
CA SER A 350 -29.53 0.39 -20.83
C SER A 350 -29.60 1.90 -20.56
N GLN A 351 -29.49 2.31 -19.31
CA GLN A 351 -29.45 3.72 -18.92
C GLN A 351 -28.13 4.41 -19.31
N ARG A 352 -27.09 3.63 -19.61
CA ARG A 352 -25.77 4.11 -20.03
C ARG A 352 -25.76 4.31 -21.55
N LYS A 353 -25.94 5.55 -22.00
CA LYS A 353 -25.91 5.90 -23.43
C LYS A 353 -24.55 5.53 -24.04
N THR A 354 -24.54 4.67 -25.06
CA THR A 354 -23.33 4.24 -25.80
C THR A 354 -22.47 5.41 -26.28
N HIS A 355 -23.09 6.54 -26.64
CA HIS A 355 -22.37 7.76 -27.03
C HIS A 355 -21.51 8.34 -25.89
N HIS A 356 -21.98 8.33 -24.64
CA HIS A 356 -21.20 8.78 -23.50
C HIS A 356 -20.00 7.87 -23.23
N LEU A 357 -20.12 6.56 -23.48
CA LEU A 357 -19.02 5.62 -23.36
C LEU A 357 -17.91 5.89 -24.40
N ILE A 358 -18.29 6.19 -25.64
CA ILE A 358 -17.35 6.54 -26.71
C ILE A 358 -16.67 7.89 -26.42
N ILE A 359 -17.43 8.92 -26.03
CA ILE A 359 -16.85 10.22 -25.65
C ILE A 359 -15.88 10.04 -24.48
N ASN A 360 -16.26 9.29 -23.44
CA ASN A 360 -15.38 9.04 -22.31
C ASN A 360 -14.08 8.34 -22.76
N ALA A 361 -14.18 7.31 -23.60
CA ALA A 361 -13.01 6.64 -24.17
C ALA A 361 -12.12 7.61 -25.00
N ALA A 362 -12.72 8.51 -25.78
CA ALA A 362 -12.00 9.51 -26.55
C ALA A 362 -11.29 10.54 -25.66
N VAL A 363 -11.97 11.08 -24.64
CA VAL A 363 -11.40 12.03 -23.67
C VAL A 363 -10.24 11.40 -22.89
N ARG A 364 -10.44 10.17 -22.40
CA ARG A 364 -9.38 9.38 -21.75
C ARG A 364 -8.18 9.25 -22.69
N SER A 365 -8.40 8.80 -23.94
CA SER A 365 -7.34 8.68 -24.94
C SER A 365 -6.60 10.00 -25.19
N PHE A 366 -7.31 11.11 -25.26
CA PHE A 366 -6.70 12.43 -25.42
C PHE A 366 -5.78 12.75 -24.23
N ILE A 367 -6.25 12.61 -22.99
CA ILE A 367 -5.43 12.82 -21.78
C ILE A 367 -4.21 11.90 -21.80
N TYR A 368 -4.38 10.63 -22.13
CA TYR A 368 -3.29 9.67 -22.18
C TYR A 368 -2.20 10.06 -23.19
N TYR A 369 -2.56 10.29 -24.45
CA TYR A 369 -1.59 10.51 -25.52
C TYR A 369 -1.01 11.93 -25.54
N TYR A 370 -1.77 12.95 -25.14
CA TYR A 370 -1.34 14.35 -25.23
C TYR A 370 -0.81 14.92 -23.92
N VAL A 371 -1.15 14.33 -22.76
CA VAL A 371 -0.67 14.81 -21.45
C VAL A 371 0.28 13.79 -20.84
N LEU A 372 -0.18 12.57 -20.59
CA LEU A 372 0.54 11.62 -19.75
C LEU A 372 1.74 10.97 -20.47
N VAL A 373 1.62 10.62 -21.76
CA VAL A 373 2.72 10.06 -22.54
C VAL A 373 3.87 11.06 -22.69
N PRO A 374 3.67 12.31 -23.14
CA PRO A 374 4.74 13.31 -23.22
C PRO A 374 5.35 13.62 -21.86
N PHE A 375 4.52 13.72 -20.82
CA PHE A 375 5.02 13.94 -19.46
C PHE A 375 5.93 12.79 -18.99
N THR A 376 5.50 11.54 -19.17
CA THR A 376 6.23 10.35 -18.71
C THR A 376 7.54 10.15 -19.44
N TYR A 377 7.57 10.34 -20.76
CA TYR A 377 8.72 9.95 -21.60
C TYR A 377 9.62 11.12 -22.02
N ALA A 378 9.18 12.37 -21.89
CA ALA A 378 9.98 13.54 -22.23
C ALA A 378 10.22 14.47 -21.03
N VAL A 379 9.15 15.02 -20.45
CA VAL A 379 9.26 16.06 -19.40
C VAL A 379 9.94 15.51 -18.15
N ARG A 380 9.47 14.37 -17.63
CA ARG A 380 9.97 13.79 -16.39
C ARG A 380 11.43 13.31 -16.50
N PRO A 381 11.85 12.55 -17.53
CA PRO A 381 13.26 12.18 -17.70
C PRO A 381 14.18 13.39 -17.86
N PHE A 382 13.75 14.41 -18.59
CA PHE A 382 14.49 15.66 -18.72
C PHE A 382 14.63 16.36 -17.35
N GLY A 383 13.55 16.44 -16.58
CA GLY A 383 13.57 16.97 -15.22
C GLY A 383 14.56 16.24 -14.32
N TYR A 384 14.58 14.90 -14.33
CA TYR A 384 15.57 14.11 -13.58
C TYR A 384 16.99 14.34 -14.06
N TYR A 385 17.21 14.42 -15.38
CA TYR A 385 18.53 14.71 -15.94
C TYR A 385 19.03 16.08 -15.50
N VAL A 386 18.18 17.12 -15.58
CA VAL A 386 18.50 18.47 -15.14
C VAL A 386 18.78 18.51 -13.64
N LEU A 387 17.94 17.86 -12.82
CA LEU A 387 18.12 17.78 -11.38
C LEU A 387 19.46 17.10 -11.03
N ASN A 388 19.76 15.97 -11.66
CA ASN A 388 21.00 15.22 -11.42
C ASN A 388 22.25 15.94 -11.95
N LYS A 389 22.13 16.78 -12.98
CA LYS A 389 23.25 17.54 -13.56
C LYS A 389 23.51 18.86 -12.84
N LEU A 390 22.46 19.55 -12.38
CA LEU A 390 22.55 20.81 -11.64
C LEU A 390 22.81 20.59 -10.14
N LEU A 391 22.42 19.44 -9.60
CA LEU A 391 22.82 18.96 -8.28
C LEU A 391 23.69 17.70 -8.47
N PRO A 392 24.95 17.85 -8.92
CA PRO A 392 25.84 16.70 -9.05
C PRO A 392 25.98 16.05 -7.69
N GLN A 393 25.48 14.82 -7.56
CA GLN A 393 25.82 13.97 -6.44
C GLN A 393 27.35 13.80 -6.48
N SER A 394 28.06 14.37 -5.50
CA SER A 394 29.51 14.25 -5.42
C SER A 394 29.90 12.78 -5.54
N THR A 395 30.77 12.52 -6.50
CA THR A 395 31.34 11.21 -6.83
C THR A 395 31.97 10.60 -5.58
N GLY A 396 31.33 9.53 -5.09
CA GLY A 396 31.70 8.78 -3.89
C GLY A 396 30.55 7.95 -3.30
N SER A 397 29.46 7.77 -4.05
CA SER A 397 28.31 6.98 -3.60
C SER A 397 28.66 5.49 -3.65
N PRO A 398 28.31 4.69 -2.63
CA PRO A 398 28.00 3.28 -2.89
C PRO A 398 26.87 3.30 -3.93
N SER A 399 26.93 2.44 -4.95
CA SER A 399 25.88 2.39 -5.97
C SER A 399 24.51 2.38 -5.31
N SER A 400 23.54 3.14 -5.82
CA SER A 400 22.16 3.15 -5.33
C SER A 400 21.52 1.74 -5.33
N GLN A 401 22.11 0.80 -6.06
CA GLN A 401 21.82 -0.63 -6.01
C GLN A 401 22.16 -1.31 -4.67
N SER A 402 23.18 -0.87 -3.91
CA SER A 402 23.54 -1.49 -2.63
C SER A 402 22.64 -1.05 -1.47
N ILE A 403 22.04 0.14 -1.54
CA ILE A 403 21.13 0.68 -0.53
C ILE A 403 19.70 0.14 -0.73
N ALA A 404 19.26 -0.05 -1.98
CA ALA A 404 17.90 -0.48 -2.30
C ALA A 404 17.55 -1.92 -1.82
N GLY A 405 18.54 -2.74 -1.47
CA GLY A 405 18.33 -4.11 -0.98
C GLY A 405 18.31 -4.29 0.54
N LEU A 406 18.59 -3.24 1.33
CA LEU A 406 18.70 -3.35 2.78
C LEU A 406 17.42 -2.87 3.49
N ALA A 407 16.82 -3.75 4.28
CA ALA A 407 15.65 -3.42 5.09
C ALA A 407 15.95 -2.30 6.10
N LYS A 408 14.93 -1.48 6.40
CA LYS A 408 14.99 -0.51 7.51
C LYS A 408 15.09 -1.27 8.83
N ILE A 409 15.79 -0.68 9.80
CA ILE A 409 15.98 -1.23 11.16
C ILE A 409 14.61 -1.50 11.82
N HIS A 410 14.34 -2.74 12.21
CA HIS A 410 13.09 -3.11 12.88
C HIS A 410 12.97 -2.43 14.25
N HIS A 411 11.74 -2.12 14.66
CA HIS A 411 11.50 -1.59 15.99
C HIS A 411 11.70 -2.72 17.04
N PRO A 412 12.38 -2.44 18.17
CA PRO A 412 12.68 -3.45 19.21
C PRO A 412 11.47 -4.17 19.79
N SER A 413 10.31 -3.50 19.81
CA SER A 413 9.08 -4.01 20.41
C SER A 413 8.27 -4.93 19.49
N LEU A 414 8.72 -5.16 18.25
CA LEU A 414 8.02 -6.03 17.30
C LEU A 414 8.54 -7.47 17.40
N LEU A 415 7.62 -8.44 17.34
CA LEU A 415 7.96 -9.85 17.19
C LEU A 415 8.67 -10.08 15.85
N ARG A 416 9.70 -10.94 15.84
CA ARG A 416 10.58 -11.14 14.68
C ARG A 416 10.44 -12.54 14.12
N ASN A 417 10.47 -12.64 12.80
CA ASN A 417 10.69 -13.90 12.12
C ASN A 417 12.16 -14.30 12.27
N SER A 418 12.43 -15.39 13.00
CA SER A 418 13.79 -15.87 13.30
C SER A 418 14.61 -16.16 12.04
N SER A 419 14.00 -16.66 10.97
CA SER A 419 14.69 -17.00 9.72
C SER A 419 15.13 -15.77 8.89
N MET A 420 14.56 -14.60 9.18
CA MET A 420 14.81 -13.36 8.43
C MET A 420 15.31 -12.23 9.34
N ASP A 421 15.68 -12.54 10.59
CA ASP A 421 16.12 -11.54 11.55
C ASP A 421 17.38 -10.83 11.02
N MET A 422 17.25 -9.53 10.76
CA MET A 422 18.32 -8.67 10.26
C MET A 422 19.44 -8.41 11.27
N TYR A 423 19.25 -8.80 12.52
CA TYR A 423 20.25 -8.74 13.59
C TYR A 423 21.02 -10.06 13.77
N ASP A 424 20.55 -11.16 13.19
CA ASP A 424 21.21 -12.47 13.27
C ASP A 424 22.57 -12.44 12.57
N GLU A 425 23.60 -12.95 13.26
CA GLU A 425 24.97 -13.06 12.74
C GLU A 425 25.07 -14.07 11.58
N ASN A 426 24.12 -15.01 11.48
CA ASN A 426 23.98 -15.92 10.34
C ASN A 426 23.46 -15.21 9.08
N ASN A 427 22.81 -14.05 9.23
CA ASN A 427 22.23 -13.23 8.15
C ASN A 427 23.13 -12.03 7.78
N THR A 428 24.45 -12.24 7.75
CA THR A 428 25.42 -11.23 7.34
C THR A 428 25.47 -11.08 5.82
N VAL A 429 25.67 -9.85 5.36
CA VAL A 429 25.93 -9.54 3.95
C VAL A 429 27.20 -8.70 3.84
N GLU A 430 27.77 -8.69 2.65
CA GLU A 430 29.05 -8.06 2.35
C GLU A 430 28.83 -6.89 1.39
N ILE A 431 29.39 -5.72 1.72
CA ILE A 431 29.34 -4.53 0.87
C ILE A 431 30.72 -3.89 0.79
N ASP A 432 30.99 -3.21 -0.31
CA ASP A 432 32.20 -2.40 -0.44
C ASP A 432 31.97 -1.00 0.14
N LEU A 433 32.82 -0.61 1.09
CA LEU A 433 32.87 0.73 1.64
C LEU A 433 34.23 1.36 1.34
N THR A 434 34.24 2.64 1.00
CA THR A 434 35.48 3.39 0.89
C THR A 434 36.06 3.68 2.28
N TYR A 435 37.38 3.83 2.38
CA TYR A 435 38.02 4.26 3.62
C TYR A 435 37.46 5.60 4.13
N GLN A 436 37.09 6.53 3.23
CA GLN A 436 36.42 7.77 3.62
C GLN A 436 35.07 7.52 4.32
N GLN A 437 34.28 6.57 3.82
CA GLN A 437 33.00 6.20 4.44
C GLN A 437 33.21 5.52 5.79
N ILE A 438 34.22 4.64 5.90
CA ILE A 438 34.60 4.01 7.17
C ILE A 438 35.03 5.08 8.19
N ASN A 439 35.90 6.01 7.78
CA ASN A 439 36.34 7.13 8.61
C ASN A 439 35.13 7.94 9.11
N THR A 440 34.29 8.40 8.19
CA THR A 440 33.09 9.18 8.49
C THR A 440 32.18 8.46 9.48
N TYR A 441 31.89 7.18 9.23
CA TYR A 441 31.03 6.38 10.09
C TYR A 441 31.61 6.25 11.51
N TYR A 442 32.91 6.00 11.65
CA TYR A 442 33.55 5.84 12.95
C TYR A 442 33.82 7.17 13.67
N GLN A 443 34.15 8.25 12.97
CA GLN A 443 34.23 9.60 13.58
C GLN A 443 32.91 9.95 14.26
N ILE A 444 31.81 9.68 13.59
CA ILE A 444 30.48 9.92 14.12
C ILE A 444 30.13 8.94 15.24
N THR A 445 30.11 7.64 14.96
CA THR A 445 29.57 6.67 15.94
C THR A 445 30.49 6.41 17.11
N ARG A 446 31.81 6.59 16.97
CA ARG A 446 32.80 6.35 18.02
C ARG A 446 33.14 7.63 18.77
N CYS A 447 33.38 8.74 18.08
CA CYS A 447 33.79 9.98 18.74
C CYS A 447 32.58 10.82 19.14
N LEU A 448 31.67 11.13 18.20
CA LEU A 448 30.52 11.99 18.49
C LEU A 448 29.47 11.34 19.40
N ILE A 449 29.05 10.10 19.11
CA ILE A 449 27.98 9.40 19.86
C ILE A 449 28.51 8.72 21.13
N LYS A 450 29.68 8.07 21.06
CA LYS A 450 30.20 7.22 22.15
C LYS A 450 31.29 7.88 23.01
N GLY A 451 31.77 9.06 22.64
CA GLY A 451 32.83 9.75 23.38
C GLY A 451 34.16 8.99 23.45
N LYS A 452 34.46 8.13 22.47
CA LYS A 452 35.70 7.32 22.43
C LYS A 452 36.72 7.94 21.47
N HIS A 453 38.01 7.80 21.77
CA HIS A 453 39.08 8.12 20.81
C HIS A 453 38.91 7.36 19.50
N PHE A 454 39.13 8.04 18.38
CA PHE A 454 38.99 7.47 17.04
C PHE A 454 39.78 6.16 16.91
N LEU A 455 41.09 6.22 17.16
CA LEU A 455 41.93 5.03 17.23
C LEU A 455 41.73 4.26 18.55
N PRO A 456 41.48 2.94 18.52
CA PRO A 456 41.39 2.12 19.72
C PRO A 456 42.78 1.86 20.32
N ALA A 457 42.85 1.82 21.66
CA ALA A 457 44.09 1.54 22.39
C ALA A 457 44.56 0.08 22.27
N LYS A 458 43.63 -0.87 22.12
CA LYS A 458 43.94 -2.30 21.99
C LYS A 458 43.89 -2.74 20.52
N GLU A 459 44.88 -3.52 20.12
CA GLU A 459 44.90 -4.25 18.87
C GLU A 459 43.85 -5.39 18.94
N GLN A 460 42.85 -5.36 18.07
CA GLN A 460 41.82 -6.40 17.98
C GLN A 460 41.46 -6.60 16.52
N GLU A 461 41.23 -7.85 16.10
CA GLU A 461 40.73 -8.14 14.77
C GLU A 461 39.43 -7.38 14.47
N SER A 462 39.31 -6.89 13.23
CA SER A 462 38.07 -6.26 12.77
C SER A 462 36.98 -7.31 12.68
N LYS A 463 35.83 -7.04 13.32
CA LYS A 463 34.63 -7.87 13.19
C LYS A 463 34.00 -7.82 11.79
N HIS A 464 34.48 -6.92 10.93
CA HIS A 464 33.84 -6.59 9.65
C HIS A 464 34.75 -6.78 8.44
N THR A 465 36.05 -6.94 8.64
CA THR A 465 37.03 -7.04 7.57
C THR A 465 38.03 -8.14 7.94
N GLN A 466 38.09 -9.21 7.16
CA GLN A 466 39.00 -10.32 7.44
C GLN A 466 40.46 -9.89 7.26
N GLY A 467 41.34 -10.37 8.15
CA GLY A 467 42.80 -10.18 8.03
C GLY A 467 43.32 -8.79 8.43
N ILE A 468 42.48 -7.86 8.90
CA ILE A 468 42.89 -6.50 9.29
C ILE A 468 42.44 -6.21 10.73
N THR A 469 43.32 -5.63 11.55
CA THR A 469 42.95 -5.18 12.90
C THR A 469 42.09 -3.92 12.80
N LYS A 470 41.16 -3.73 13.73
CA LYS A 470 40.34 -2.52 13.77
C LYS A 470 41.19 -1.25 13.89
N LYS A 471 42.35 -1.33 14.55
CA LYS A 471 43.27 -0.21 14.69
C LYS A 471 43.88 0.16 13.34
N THR A 472 44.37 -0.82 12.58
CA THR A 472 44.89 -0.65 11.22
C THR A 472 43.81 -0.11 10.28
N LEU A 473 42.61 -0.70 10.30
CA LEU A 473 41.49 -0.25 9.47
C LEU A 473 41.17 1.24 9.69
N LEU A 474 41.17 1.70 10.94
CA LEU A 474 40.88 3.10 11.25
C LEU A 474 42.06 4.02 10.96
N ALA A 475 43.29 3.57 11.17
CA ALA A 475 44.49 4.33 10.82
C ALA A 475 44.57 4.55 9.30
N ASP A 476 44.35 3.50 8.51
CA ASP A 476 44.30 3.58 7.05
C ASP A 476 43.15 4.48 6.58
N SER A 477 42.02 4.48 7.31
CA SER A 477 40.88 5.34 7.00
C SER A 477 41.13 6.82 7.28
N ASP A 478 42.11 7.15 8.13
CA ASP A 478 42.49 8.52 8.45
C ASP A 478 43.50 9.10 7.46
N ASP A 479 44.18 8.24 6.68
CA ASP A 479 45.07 8.68 5.61
C ASP A 479 44.26 9.10 4.37
N PHE A 480 44.33 10.38 4.04
CA PHE A 480 43.66 10.95 2.86
C PHE A 480 44.06 10.27 1.55
N LYS A 481 45.26 9.67 1.47
CA LYS A 481 45.73 8.95 0.28
C LYS A 481 44.89 7.69 0.03
N ASN A 482 44.33 7.10 1.09
CA ASN A 482 43.53 5.89 1.01
C ASN A 482 42.04 6.16 0.87
N ALA A 483 41.59 7.42 0.95
CA ALA A 483 40.18 7.79 1.06
C ALA A 483 39.26 7.13 0.02
N HIS A 484 39.75 6.95 -1.21
CA HIS A 484 39.01 6.39 -2.34
C HIS A 484 39.12 4.86 -2.48
N LEU A 485 40.05 4.22 -1.77
CA LEU A 485 40.22 2.77 -1.79
C LEU A 485 39.03 2.11 -1.09
N GLN A 486 38.60 0.96 -1.62
CA GLN A 486 37.46 0.20 -1.12
C GLN A 486 37.92 -0.96 -0.25
N VAL A 487 37.13 -1.25 0.77
CA VAL A 487 37.32 -2.35 1.69
C VAL A 487 36.02 -3.13 1.77
N SER A 488 36.13 -4.45 1.61
CA SER A 488 34.99 -5.33 1.82
C SER A 488 34.59 -5.35 3.29
N PHE A 489 33.30 -5.09 3.55
CA PHE A 489 32.75 -4.90 4.88
C PHE A 489 31.59 -5.87 5.11
N LYS A 490 31.84 -6.91 5.90
CA LYS A 490 30.86 -7.94 6.28
C LYS A 490 30.17 -7.56 7.59
N ALA A 491 28.85 -7.41 7.54
CA ALA A 491 28.06 -7.17 8.75
C ALA A 491 26.60 -7.63 8.60
N THR A 492 25.86 -7.65 9.71
CA THR A 492 24.42 -7.95 9.67
C THR A 492 23.68 -6.87 8.88
N LYS A 493 22.54 -7.24 8.27
CA LYS A 493 21.72 -6.29 7.50
C LYS A 493 21.35 -5.05 8.33
N ALA A 494 21.07 -5.21 9.63
CA ALA A 494 20.83 -4.10 10.55
C ALA A 494 22.04 -3.18 10.73
N LYS A 495 23.24 -3.77 10.85
CA LYS A 495 24.47 -2.99 11.01
C LYS A 495 24.75 -2.17 9.76
N LEU A 496 24.55 -2.74 8.57
CA LEU A 496 24.76 -2.03 7.30
C LEU A 496 23.72 -0.95 7.07
N SER A 497 22.44 -1.23 7.33
CA SER A 497 21.39 -0.20 7.31
C SER A 497 21.75 0.97 8.23
N HIS A 498 22.26 0.66 9.44
CA HIS A 498 22.71 1.68 10.37
C HIS A 498 23.90 2.51 9.86
N ILE A 499 24.90 1.86 9.24
CA ILE A 499 26.06 2.53 8.64
C ILE A 499 25.62 3.47 7.51
N LEU A 500 24.84 2.96 6.56
CA LEU A 500 24.42 3.71 5.37
C LEU A 500 23.51 4.89 5.74
N HIS A 501 22.59 4.71 6.69
CA HIS A 501 21.76 5.80 7.17
C HIS A 501 22.60 6.89 7.86
N THR A 502 23.59 6.49 8.66
CA THR A 502 24.53 7.43 9.30
C THR A 502 25.28 8.26 8.25
N LEU A 503 25.81 7.62 7.21
CA LEU A 503 26.50 8.30 6.10
C LEU A 503 25.55 9.25 5.35
N SER A 504 24.30 8.84 5.12
CA SER A 504 23.28 9.68 4.50
C SER A 504 22.98 10.93 5.32
N LEU A 505 22.83 10.80 6.64
CA LEU A 505 22.55 11.93 7.55
C LEU A 505 23.71 12.92 7.60
N VAL A 506 24.95 12.43 7.67
CA VAL A 506 26.15 13.28 7.63
C VAL A 506 26.21 14.07 6.33
N ARG A 507 25.87 13.44 5.20
CA ARG A 507 25.83 14.11 3.89
C ARG A 507 24.76 15.20 3.82
N GLN A 508 23.58 14.95 4.41
CA GLN A 508 22.45 15.89 4.37
C GLN A 508 22.65 17.09 5.31
N LEU A 509 23.19 16.85 6.51
CA LEU A 509 23.26 17.86 7.56
C LEU A 509 24.63 18.56 7.64
N GLY A 510 25.66 17.96 7.04
CA GLY A 510 27.04 18.40 7.18
C GLY A 510 27.61 18.07 8.58
N LEU A 511 28.94 18.03 8.68
CA LEU A 511 29.64 17.84 9.96
C LEU A 511 29.66 19.10 10.83
N ASP A 512 29.26 20.25 10.27
CA ASP A 512 29.28 21.54 10.95
C ASP A 512 28.10 21.69 11.92
N ASN A 513 26.98 20.98 11.69
CA ASN A 513 25.80 21.00 12.56
C ASN A 513 25.84 19.87 13.60
N LYS A 514 26.90 19.86 14.42
CA LYS A 514 27.22 18.75 15.34
C LYS A 514 26.10 18.41 16.33
N GLU A 515 25.45 19.41 16.91
CA GLU A 515 24.38 19.20 17.92
C GLU A 515 23.14 18.53 17.31
N LYS A 516 22.66 19.04 16.17
CA LYS A 516 21.51 18.46 15.47
C LYS A 516 21.82 17.06 14.92
N LEU A 517 23.02 16.90 14.34
CA LEU A 517 23.49 15.61 13.84
C LEU A 517 23.61 14.57 14.97
N LYS A 518 24.16 14.97 16.12
CA LYS A 518 24.28 14.12 17.31
C LYS A 518 22.90 13.68 17.81
N SER A 519 21.96 14.61 18.01
CA SER A 519 20.62 14.29 18.51
C SER A 519 19.87 13.27 17.64
N ILE A 520 19.88 13.46 16.31
CA ILE A 520 19.20 12.54 15.37
C ILE A 520 19.89 11.16 15.37
N LEU A 521 21.22 11.15 15.34
CA LEU A 521 21.98 9.91 15.29
C LEU A 521 21.95 9.13 16.60
N GLU A 522 21.83 9.79 17.75
CA GLU A 522 21.64 9.14 19.05
C GLU A 522 20.31 8.40 19.07
N LYS A 523 19.21 9.03 18.61
CA LYS A 523 17.90 8.37 18.49
C LYS A 523 17.97 7.13 17.59
N HIS A 524 18.59 7.27 16.42
CA HIS A 524 18.73 6.15 15.48
C HIS A 524 19.68 5.05 15.98
N TYR A 525 20.78 5.42 16.64
CA TYR A 525 21.69 4.47 17.29
C TYR A 525 21.00 3.71 18.43
N GLU A 526 20.12 4.38 19.18
CA GLU A 526 19.34 3.77 20.24
C GLU A 526 18.32 2.78 19.69
N THR A 527 17.62 3.09 18.60
CA THR A 527 16.76 2.12 17.90
C THR A 527 17.55 0.89 17.43
N TYR A 528 18.74 1.10 16.84
CA TYR A 528 19.63 0.01 16.46
C TYR A 528 20.08 -0.83 17.68
N ARG A 529 20.41 -0.17 18.79
CA ARG A 529 20.89 -0.80 20.03
C ARG A 529 19.81 -1.62 20.72
N LEU A 530 18.60 -1.08 20.84
CA LEU A 530 17.47 -1.77 21.44
C LEU A 530 17.01 -2.95 20.58
N GLY A 531 17.19 -2.85 19.26
CA GLY A 531 16.88 -3.94 18.36
C GLY A 531 17.92 -5.07 18.42
N LYS A 532 19.17 -4.76 18.73
CA LYS A 532 20.20 -5.79 18.94
C LYS A 532 20.07 -6.42 20.32
#